data_AF-A0A519U908-F1
#
_entry.id   AF-A0A519U908-F1
#
_cell.length_a   1.000
_cell.length_b   1.000
_cell.length_c   1.000
_cell.angle_alpha   90.00
_cell.angle_beta   90.00
_cell.angle_gamma   90.00
#
_symmetry.space_group_name_H-M   'P 1'
#
loop_
_entity.id
_entity.type
_entity.pdbx_description
1 polymer ?
#
loop_
_entity_poly.entity_id
_entity_poly.type
_entity_poly.pdbx_seq_one_letter_code
_entity_poly.pdbx_strand_id
1 'polypeptide(L)'
;MNISWGYSPKIEKFIPLGEFPADKYLVIARQAIENLGWNLSYVSARGIIAYTPISLQSYSEEISIRIENNFAIFKSECVGIQMLFTDYGKNSKNLSQFFNEFEYVEFHLKDVWEETLKSFHNVAATQDLDYFDKAPLTAKNKIKNVLYLLWPQHNYRVTPILILLNAFCYLILAGLIFLFFRGVTDSKSLMAAGERSGYFSGANSRELVLNGQYWRLISYQFVHGSKYHLFFNMYALVYIGLMVEHKLGIWRFFLIYILSGICAGLISIVYHDSGYMIGASGAIMGMFGAFIALLLSRAFERNATKALLISTLIVVAIMVGNGFLSKRVDNAAHVGGLISGFVLTYLLYNEKLWRWKIEKVLRYGFVSVLVILLAGLVIQFTPRIQTKEFLELEKVYQQNWAEYGKIYTRPYNLSREEKIQLIEKNGIRVWRENASVVKEMEKLTLTDKQMAKVRFHAKMVEYQTQVVSLLYKEYTEDTKKYRLEMKGLMRQINELRMQ
;
A
#
# COMPACT_ATOMS: atom_id res chain seq x y z
N MET A 1 -34.13 -0.93 -15.39
CA MET A 1 -32.73 -1.41 -15.51
C MET A 1 -32.52 -2.50 -14.47
N ASN A 2 -32.26 -3.74 -14.89
CA ASN A 2 -31.91 -4.81 -13.96
C ASN A 2 -30.41 -4.71 -13.68
N ILE A 3 -30.06 -4.33 -12.46
CA ILE A 3 -28.67 -4.27 -11.99
C ILE A 3 -28.27 -5.67 -11.52
N SER A 4 -27.15 -6.19 -12.02
CA SER A 4 -26.62 -7.45 -11.52
C SER A 4 -25.57 -7.19 -10.44
N TRP A 5 -25.74 -7.86 -9.30
CA TRP A 5 -24.84 -7.76 -8.15
C TRP A 5 -24.16 -9.10 -7.92
N GLY A 6 -22.83 -9.11 -7.76
CA GLY A 6 -22.08 -10.34 -7.54
C GLY A 6 -20.59 -10.21 -7.83
N TYR A 7 -19.86 -11.27 -7.49
CA TYR A 7 -18.40 -11.35 -7.64
C TYR A 7 -17.90 -11.06 -9.07
N SER A 8 -18.69 -11.48 -10.06
CA SER A 8 -18.53 -11.15 -11.47
C SER A 8 -19.95 -10.94 -12.01
N PRO A 9 -20.48 -9.71 -11.94
CA PRO A 9 -21.81 -9.40 -12.42
C PRO A 9 -21.96 -9.93 -13.85
N LYS A 10 -23.02 -10.70 -14.09
CA LYS A 10 -23.25 -11.33 -15.38
C LYS A 10 -24.73 -11.46 -15.66
N ILE A 11 -25.04 -11.54 -16.95
CA ILE A 11 -26.35 -11.95 -17.43
C ILE A 11 -26.16 -13.13 -18.38
N GLU A 12 -26.98 -14.15 -18.20
CA GLU A 12 -27.01 -15.34 -19.05
C GLU A 12 -28.43 -15.48 -19.61
N LYS A 13 -28.54 -15.74 -20.91
CA LYS A 13 -29.81 -16.00 -21.57
C LYS A 13 -29.68 -17.27 -22.41
N PHE A 14 -30.56 -18.22 -22.12
CA PHE A 14 -30.67 -19.48 -22.85
C PHE A 14 -31.69 -19.32 -23.97
N ILE A 15 -31.28 -19.64 -25.19
CA ILE A 15 -32.08 -19.43 -26.40
C ILE A 15 -32.26 -20.79 -27.06
N PRO A 16 -33.49 -21.34 -27.10
CA PRO A 16 -33.74 -22.59 -27.80
C PRO A 16 -33.55 -22.37 -29.30
N LEU A 17 -32.72 -23.20 -29.94
CA LEU A 17 -32.50 -23.12 -31.38
C LEU A 17 -33.61 -23.81 -32.16
N GLY A 18 -34.19 -24.88 -31.63
CA GLY A 18 -35.25 -25.63 -32.32
C GLY A 18 -34.70 -26.23 -33.62
N GLU A 19 -35.27 -25.83 -34.75
CA GLU A 19 -34.81 -26.19 -36.11
C GLU A 19 -33.79 -25.19 -36.68
N PHE A 20 -33.51 -24.10 -35.97
CA PHE A 20 -32.57 -23.08 -36.43
C PHE A 20 -31.12 -23.60 -36.35
N PRO A 21 -30.38 -23.67 -37.48
CA PRO A 21 -29.03 -24.21 -37.49
C PRO A 21 -28.06 -23.41 -36.62
N ALA A 22 -27.24 -24.12 -35.83
CA ALA A 22 -26.31 -23.50 -34.88
C ALA A 22 -25.19 -22.69 -35.57
N ASP A 23 -24.72 -23.16 -36.73
CA ASP A 23 -23.76 -22.45 -37.58
C ASP A 23 -24.32 -21.10 -38.07
N LYS A 24 -25.56 -21.08 -38.55
CA LYS A 24 -26.26 -19.83 -38.93
C LYS A 24 -26.37 -18.88 -37.76
N TYR A 25 -26.71 -19.39 -36.58
CA TYR A 25 -26.78 -18.58 -35.36
C TYR A 25 -25.44 -17.91 -35.05
N LEU A 26 -24.34 -18.66 -35.14
CA LEU A 26 -23.00 -18.13 -34.90
C LEU A 26 -22.56 -17.12 -35.96
N VAL A 27 -22.97 -17.29 -37.23
CA VAL A 27 -22.69 -16.31 -38.29
C VAL A 27 -23.37 -14.97 -38.00
N ILE A 28 -24.67 -14.99 -37.67
CA ILE A 28 -25.41 -13.76 -37.30
C ILE A 28 -24.79 -13.12 -36.07
N ALA A 29 -24.52 -13.93 -35.05
CA ALA A 29 -23.92 -13.46 -33.81
C ALA A 29 -22.56 -12.80 -34.05
N ARG A 30 -21.72 -13.37 -34.92
CA ARG A 30 -20.43 -12.79 -35.28
C ARG A 30 -20.60 -11.43 -35.95
N GLN A 31 -21.47 -11.34 -36.95
CA GLN A 31 -21.68 -10.08 -37.68
C GLN A 31 -22.29 -9.00 -36.76
N ALA A 32 -23.22 -9.38 -35.87
CA ALA A 32 -23.77 -8.47 -34.88
C ALA A 32 -22.68 -7.93 -33.92
N ILE A 33 -21.77 -8.79 -33.46
CA ILE A 33 -20.62 -8.40 -32.64
C ILE A 33 -19.71 -7.42 -33.38
N GLU A 34 -19.41 -7.68 -34.66
CA GLU A 34 -18.59 -6.82 -35.50
C GLU A 34 -19.27 -5.44 -35.74
N ASN A 35 -20.58 -5.40 -36.02
CA ASN A 35 -21.36 -4.17 -36.18
C ASN A 35 -21.40 -3.32 -34.90
N LEU A 36 -21.47 -3.97 -33.73
CA LEU A 36 -21.43 -3.31 -32.43
C LEU A 36 -20.03 -2.76 -32.07
N GLY A 37 -19.03 -2.99 -32.92
CA GLY A 37 -17.64 -2.58 -32.69
C GLY A 37 -16.99 -3.32 -31.52
N TRP A 38 -17.46 -4.52 -31.20
CA TRP A 38 -16.89 -5.35 -30.14
C TRP A 38 -15.68 -6.13 -30.68
N ASN A 39 -14.65 -6.26 -29.86
CA ASN A 39 -13.41 -6.89 -30.28
C ASN A 39 -13.57 -8.41 -30.26
N LEU A 40 -13.71 -9.00 -31.45
CA LEU A 40 -13.76 -10.44 -31.63
C LEU A 40 -12.44 -11.08 -31.18
N SER A 41 -12.52 -12.01 -30.24
CA SER A 41 -11.34 -12.67 -29.68
C SER A 41 -11.17 -14.11 -30.15
N TYR A 42 -12.26 -14.84 -30.30
CA TYR A 42 -12.25 -16.24 -30.66
C TYR A 42 -13.57 -16.66 -31.33
N VAL A 43 -13.48 -17.53 -32.33
CA VAL A 43 -14.63 -18.06 -33.09
C VAL A 43 -14.40 -19.53 -33.38
N SER A 44 -15.41 -20.37 -33.20
CA SER A 44 -15.39 -21.78 -33.56
C SER A 44 -16.81 -22.31 -33.80
N ALA A 45 -16.91 -23.59 -34.18
CA ALA A 45 -18.21 -24.27 -34.30
C ALA A 45 -18.95 -24.41 -32.95
N ARG A 46 -18.25 -24.32 -31.80
CA ARG A 46 -18.86 -24.41 -30.47
C ARG A 46 -19.33 -23.06 -29.93
N GLY A 47 -18.88 -21.95 -30.52
CA GLY A 47 -19.22 -20.63 -30.01
C GLY A 47 -18.29 -19.49 -30.43
N ILE A 48 -18.55 -18.31 -29.85
CA ILE A 48 -17.80 -17.07 -30.05
C ILE A 48 -17.44 -16.44 -28.68
N ILE A 49 -16.26 -15.81 -28.60
CA ILE A 49 -15.87 -14.92 -27.50
C ILE A 49 -15.46 -13.55 -28.07
N ALA A 50 -16.02 -12.49 -27.51
CA ALA A 50 -15.72 -11.10 -27.85
C ALA A 50 -15.64 -10.22 -26.60
N TYR A 51 -15.08 -9.02 -26.74
CA TYR A 51 -14.94 -8.08 -25.64
C TYR A 51 -15.47 -6.69 -26.01
N THR A 52 -16.28 -6.11 -25.13
CA THR A 52 -16.79 -4.75 -25.34
C THR A 52 -15.67 -3.72 -25.18
N PRO A 53 -15.74 -2.56 -25.85
CA PRO A 53 -14.82 -1.44 -25.62
C PRO A 53 -14.76 -1.01 -24.15
N ILE A 54 -13.61 -0.46 -23.75
CA ILE A 54 -13.41 0.14 -22.41
C ILE A 54 -14.17 1.47 -22.35
N SER A 55 -14.83 1.76 -21.22
CA SER A 55 -15.47 3.05 -20.97
C SER A 55 -15.11 3.60 -19.58
N LEU A 56 -15.39 4.88 -19.33
CA LEU A 56 -15.16 5.52 -18.03
C LEU A 56 -15.86 4.82 -16.84
N GLN A 57 -16.91 4.05 -17.11
CA GLN A 57 -17.74 3.38 -16.09
C GLN A 57 -17.43 1.88 -15.97
N SER A 58 -16.77 1.24 -16.94
CA SER A 58 -16.44 -0.20 -16.89
C SER A 58 -15.22 -0.57 -17.74
N TYR A 59 -14.43 -1.49 -17.20
CA TYR A 59 -13.13 -1.92 -17.73
C TYR A 59 -13.18 -2.85 -18.96
N SER A 60 -14.38 -3.28 -19.42
CA SER A 60 -14.70 -4.21 -20.54
C SER A 60 -15.49 -5.43 -20.03
N GLU A 61 -16.45 -5.90 -20.84
CA GLU A 61 -17.26 -7.10 -20.60
C GLU A 61 -16.87 -8.19 -21.61
N GLU A 62 -16.73 -9.42 -21.14
CA GLU A 62 -16.61 -10.62 -21.96
C GLU A 62 -18.01 -11.02 -22.42
N ILE A 63 -18.18 -11.11 -23.74
CA ILE A 63 -19.36 -11.63 -24.39
C ILE A 63 -19.02 -13.04 -24.86
N SER A 64 -19.67 -14.05 -24.30
CA SER A 64 -19.50 -15.44 -24.71
C SER A 64 -20.82 -16.00 -25.22
N ILE A 65 -20.79 -16.57 -26.42
CA ILE A 65 -21.93 -17.24 -27.04
C ILE A 65 -21.53 -18.69 -27.24
N ARG A 66 -22.22 -19.62 -26.60
CA ARG A 66 -21.91 -21.06 -26.66
C ARG A 66 -23.10 -21.85 -27.17
N ILE A 67 -22.83 -22.86 -28.00
CA ILE A 67 -23.84 -23.80 -28.46
C ILE A 67 -23.73 -25.08 -27.62
N GLU A 68 -24.77 -25.39 -26.85
CA GLU A 68 -24.83 -26.59 -26.01
C GLU A 68 -26.24 -27.18 -26.06
N ASN A 69 -26.36 -28.50 -26.35
CA ASN A 69 -27.62 -29.25 -26.28
C ASN A 69 -28.83 -28.58 -26.98
N ASN A 70 -28.63 -28.05 -28.20
CA ASN A 70 -29.63 -27.30 -28.97
C ASN A 70 -30.06 -25.93 -28.38
N PHE A 71 -29.25 -25.37 -27.49
CA PHE A 71 -29.38 -24.00 -26.99
C PHE A 71 -28.20 -23.16 -27.43
N ALA A 72 -28.48 -21.91 -27.80
CA ALA A 72 -27.50 -20.84 -27.79
C ALA A 72 -27.52 -20.14 -26.44
N ILE A 73 -26.40 -20.19 -25.72
CA ILE A 73 -26.21 -19.57 -24.42
C ILE A 73 -25.46 -18.27 -24.65
N PHE A 74 -26.17 -17.15 -24.59
CA PHE A 74 -25.54 -15.82 -24.56
C PHE A 74 -25.17 -15.48 -23.13
N LYS A 75 -23.97 -14.95 -22.95
CA LYS A 75 -23.47 -14.48 -21.66
C LYS A 75 -22.71 -13.17 -21.84
N SER A 76 -23.02 -12.17 -21.02
CA SER A 76 -22.21 -10.96 -20.84
C SER A 76 -21.74 -10.93 -19.39
N GLU A 77 -20.42 -10.88 -19.18
CA GLU A 77 -19.79 -10.93 -17.86
C GLU A 77 -18.62 -9.94 -17.73
N CYS A 78 -18.44 -9.38 -16.54
CA CYS A 78 -17.33 -8.48 -16.24
C CYS A 78 -15.97 -9.18 -16.27
N VAL A 79 -15.05 -8.65 -17.10
CA VAL A 79 -13.68 -9.17 -17.19
C VAL A 79 -12.94 -8.94 -15.85
N GLY A 80 -13.02 -7.72 -15.32
CA GLY A 80 -12.48 -7.34 -14.02
C GLY A 80 -13.52 -7.40 -12.89
N ILE A 81 -13.06 -7.24 -11.64
CA ILE A 81 -13.96 -6.98 -10.51
C ILE A 81 -14.33 -5.50 -10.56
N GLN A 82 -15.58 -5.18 -10.88
CA GLN A 82 -16.08 -3.80 -10.81
C GLN A 82 -16.17 -3.35 -9.34
N MET A 83 -15.94 -2.04 -9.11
CA MET A 83 -16.08 -1.46 -7.77
C MET A 83 -17.46 -1.76 -7.21
N LEU A 84 -17.51 -2.23 -5.95
CA LEU A 84 -18.71 -2.60 -5.20
C LEU A 84 -19.47 -3.83 -5.73
N PHE A 85 -18.87 -4.64 -6.61
CA PHE A 85 -19.48 -5.87 -7.13
C PHE A 85 -20.77 -5.64 -7.94
N THR A 86 -20.85 -4.54 -8.70
CA THR A 86 -22.05 -4.17 -9.48
C THR A 86 -21.69 -3.80 -10.92
N ASP A 87 -22.53 -4.21 -11.89
CA ASP A 87 -22.39 -3.85 -13.32
C ASP A 87 -23.00 -2.51 -13.73
N TYR A 88 -23.62 -1.80 -12.80
CA TYR A 88 -24.36 -0.58 -13.09
C TYR A 88 -25.38 -0.74 -14.25
N GLY A 89 -25.90 -1.97 -14.46
CA GLY A 89 -26.84 -2.32 -15.54
C GLY A 89 -26.22 -2.57 -16.92
N LYS A 90 -24.88 -2.57 -17.04
CA LYS A 90 -24.18 -2.70 -18.33
C LYS A 90 -24.41 -4.05 -19.02
N ASN A 91 -24.42 -5.17 -18.28
CA ASN A 91 -24.66 -6.47 -18.89
C ASN A 91 -26.07 -6.55 -19.49
N SER A 92 -27.07 -5.99 -18.80
CA SER A 92 -28.42 -5.87 -19.35
C SER A 92 -28.45 -5.01 -20.62
N LYS A 93 -27.67 -3.92 -20.67
CA LYS A 93 -27.56 -3.07 -21.87
C LYS A 93 -26.91 -3.81 -23.03
N ASN A 94 -25.81 -4.53 -22.78
CA ASN A 94 -25.12 -5.33 -23.79
C ASN A 94 -26.04 -6.41 -24.35
N LEU A 95 -26.81 -7.09 -23.48
CA LEU A 95 -27.80 -8.08 -23.89
C LEU A 95 -28.81 -7.47 -24.88
N SER A 96 -29.41 -6.33 -24.52
CA SER A 96 -30.38 -5.64 -25.39
C SER A 96 -29.74 -5.17 -26.71
N GLN A 97 -28.53 -4.60 -26.65
CA GLN A 97 -27.81 -4.16 -27.87
C GLN A 97 -27.50 -5.34 -28.80
N PHE A 98 -27.04 -6.46 -28.23
CA PHE A 98 -26.76 -7.67 -28.99
C PHE A 98 -28.00 -8.19 -29.70
N PHE A 99 -29.13 -8.35 -29.01
CA PHE A 99 -30.33 -8.89 -29.65
C PHE A 99 -30.96 -7.94 -30.67
N ASN A 100 -30.93 -6.63 -30.42
CA ASN A 100 -31.40 -5.65 -31.40
C ASN A 100 -30.57 -5.73 -32.69
N GLU A 101 -29.24 -5.84 -32.57
CA GLU A 101 -28.36 -5.98 -33.71
C GLU A 101 -28.48 -7.36 -34.37
N PHE A 102 -28.68 -8.42 -33.58
CA PHE A 102 -28.89 -9.77 -34.07
C PHE A 102 -30.14 -9.85 -34.96
N GLU A 103 -31.26 -9.27 -34.53
CA GLU A 103 -32.51 -9.21 -35.32
C GLU A 103 -32.30 -8.40 -36.61
N TYR A 104 -31.58 -7.27 -36.53
CA TYR A 104 -31.22 -6.48 -37.70
C TYR A 104 -30.40 -7.29 -38.71
N VAL A 105 -29.34 -7.96 -38.25
CA VAL A 105 -28.44 -8.75 -39.08
C VAL A 105 -29.15 -9.98 -39.67
N GLU A 106 -29.97 -10.69 -38.89
CA GLU A 106 -30.76 -11.82 -39.36
C GLU A 106 -31.71 -11.43 -40.49
N PHE A 107 -32.33 -10.25 -40.38
CA PHE A 107 -33.22 -9.74 -41.43
C PHE A 107 -32.48 -9.44 -42.73
N HIS A 108 -31.28 -8.86 -42.67
CA HIS A 108 -30.53 -8.37 -43.84
C HIS A 108 -29.57 -9.41 -44.46
N LEU A 109 -29.18 -10.47 -43.75
CA LEU A 109 -28.32 -11.53 -44.28
C LEU A 109 -29.06 -12.57 -45.14
N LYS A 110 -30.39 -12.47 -45.26
CA LYS A 110 -31.24 -13.44 -45.99
C LYS A 110 -30.76 -13.76 -47.40
N ASP A 111 -30.12 -12.80 -48.06
CA ASP A 111 -29.75 -12.90 -49.47
C ASP A 111 -28.29 -13.32 -49.72
N VAL A 112 -27.43 -13.42 -48.67
CA VAL A 112 -25.97 -13.66 -48.81
C VAL A 112 -25.48 -14.84 -47.93
N TRP A 113 -26.40 -15.75 -47.60
CA TRP A 113 -26.14 -16.81 -46.61
C TRP A 113 -25.02 -17.78 -46.97
N GLU A 114 -25.02 -18.31 -48.20
CA GLU A 114 -24.12 -19.40 -48.56
C GLU A 114 -22.64 -18.98 -48.57
N GLU A 115 -22.36 -17.76 -49.05
CA GLU A 115 -20.99 -17.22 -49.09
C GLU A 115 -20.47 -16.95 -47.67
N THR A 116 -21.32 -16.39 -46.81
CA THR A 116 -20.97 -16.06 -45.42
C THR A 116 -20.73 -17.32 -44.58
N LEU A 117 -21.55 -18.37 -44.76
CA LEU A 117 -21.38 -19.67 -44.12
C LEU A 117 -20.06 -20.33 -44.52
N LYS A 118 -19.71 -20.29 -45.81
CA LYS A 118 -18.45 -20.87 -46.31
C LYS A 118 -17.23 -20.17 -45.71
N SER A 119 -17.27 -18.84 -45.63
CA SER A 119 -16.24 -18.02 -44.97
C SER A 119 -16.11 -18.38 -43.48
N PHE A 120 -17.24 -18.53 -42.78
CA PHE A 120 -17.25 -18.91 -41.37
C PHE A 120 -16.67 -20.30 -41.13
N HIS A 121 -17.05 -21.32 -41.91
CA HIS A 121 -16.51 -22.67 -41.78
C HIS A 121 -14.99 -22.72 -41.97
N ASN A 122 -14.45 -21.95 -42.92
CA ASN A 122 -13.00 -21.87 -43.12
C ASN A 122 -12.28 -21.28 -41.90
N VAL A 123 -12.84 -20.26 -41.25
CA VAL A 123 -12.26 -19.67 -40.05
C VAL A 123 -12.41 -20.61 -38.85
N ALA A 124 -13.61 -21.16 -38.62
CA ALA A 124 -13.92 -22.02 -37.49
C ALA A 124 -13.12 -23.35 -37.51
N ALA A 125 -12.81 -23.90 -38.69
CA ALA A 125 -12.04 -25.13 -38.83
C ALA A 125 -10.57 -25.01 -38.38
N THR A 126 -10.02 -23.80 -38.35
CA THR A 126 -8.62 -23.54 -37.95
C THR A 126 -8.44 -23.29 -36.46
N GLN A 127 -9.54 -23.23 -35.69
CA GLN A 127 -9.56 -22.77 -34.30
C GLN A 127 -9.71 -23.95 -33.32
N ASP A 128 -9.01 -23.85 -32.20
CA ASP A 128 -8.93 -24.91 -31.19
C ASP A 128 -10.23 -25.03 -30.38
N LEU A 129 -10.99 -26.11 -30.57
CA LEU A 129 -12.31 -26.34 -29.97
C LEU A 129 -12.34 -26.30 -28.43
N ASP A 130 -11.19 -26.49 -27.76
CA ASP A 130 -11.07 -26.50 -26.29
C ASP A 130 -10.71 -25.11 -25.73
N TYR A 131 -10.70 -24.06 -26.55
CA TYR A 131 -10.39 -22.70 -26.12
C TYR A 131 -11.38 -22.15 -25.06
N PHE A 132 -12.65 -22.58 -25.12
CA PHE A 132 -13.67 -22.22 -24.11
C PHE A 132 -13.33 -22.73 -22.70
N ASP A 133 -12.47 -23.74 -22.61
CA ASP A 133 -11.98 -24.32 -21.36
C ASP A 133 -10.68 -23.65 -20.91
N LYS A 134 -9.97 -22.98 -21.83
CA LYS A 134 -8.78 -22.15 -21.58
C LYS A 134 -9.11 -20.75 -21.04
N ALA A 135 -10.39 -20.48 -20.77
CA ALA A 135 -10.87 -19.17 -20.32
C ALA A 135 -10.04 -18.63 -19.13
N PRO A 136 -9.83 -17.31 -19.05
CA PRO A 136 -8.91 -16.71 -18.08
C PRO A 136 -9.31 -16.90 -16.60
N LEU A 137 -10.44 -17.55 -16.30
CA LEU A 137 -11.20 -17.33 -15.07
C LEU A 137 -12.01 -18.56 -14.59
N THR A 138 -11.58 -19.79 -14.88
CA THR A 138 -12.24 -21.04 -14.43
C THR A 138 -12.42 -21.19 -12.91
N ALA A 139 -11.79 -20.34 -12.09
CA ALA A 139 -12.07 -20.26 -10.65
C ALA A 139 -13.38 -19.51 -10.31
N LYS A 140 -13.96 -18.74 -11.24
CA LYS A 140 -15.04 -17.77 -10.95
C LYS A 140 -16.42 -18.39 -10.68
N ASN A 141 -16.72 -19.56 -11.23
CA ASN A 141 -18.06 -20.18 -11.14
C ASN A 141 -18.44 -20.76 -9.75
N LYS A 142 -17.61 -20.60 -8.70
CA LYS A 142 -17.82 -21.29 -7.41
C LYS A 142 -18.23 -20.41 -6.23
N ILE A 143 -18.24 -19.07 -6.34
CA ILE A 143 -18.60 -18.17 -5.22
C ILE A 143 -20.07 -17.77 -5.35
N LYS A 144 -20.95 -18.50 -4.64
CA LYS A 144 -22.41 -18.31 -4.73
C LYS A 144 -22.95 -17.18 -3.83
N ASN A 145 -22.20 -16.76 -2.80
CA ASN A 145 -22.58 -15.69 -1.86
C ASN A 145 -21.33 -15.01 -1.24
N VAL A 146 -21.53 -13.87 -0.57
CA VAL A 146 -20.45 -13.06 0.04
C VAL A 146 -19.69 -13.81 1.12
N LEU A 147 -20.36 -14.68 1.87
CA LEU A 147 -19.74 -15.46 2.95
C LEU A 147 -18.70 -16.45 2.42
N TYR A 148 -18.84 -16.93 1.17
CA TYR A 148 -17.82 -17.75 0.52
C TYR A 148 -16.47 -17.01 0.33
N LEU A 149 -16.45 -15.67 0.34
CA LEU A 149 -15.21 -14.89 0.27
C LEU A 149 -14.38 -15.01 1.56
N LEU A 150 -15.01 -15.39 2.67
CA LEU A 150 -14.37 -15.52 3.98
C LEU A 150 -14.02 -16.98 4.31
N TRP A 151 -14.33 -17.93 3.43
CA TRP A 151 -14.09 -19.36 3.66
C TRP A 151 -13.03 -19.92 2.70
N PRO A 152 -12.04 -20.72 3.16
CA PRO A 152 -11.07 -21.34 2.28
C PRO A 152 -11.71 -22.24 1.21
N GLN A 153 -11.40 -22.00 -0.06
CA GLN A 153 -11.89 -22.77 -1.20
C GLN A 153 -10.75 -23.35 -2.04
N HIS A 154 -11.03 -24.35 -2.87
CA HIS A 154 -10.05 -24.84 -3.84
C HIS A 154 -9.57 -23.68 -4.75
N ASN A 155 -8.25 -23.42 -4.78
CA ASN A 155 -7.61 -22.29 -5.46
C ASN A 155 -7.88 -20.88 -4.88
N TYR A 156 -8.46 -20.79 -3.68
CA TYR A 156 -8.68 -19.54 -2.93
C TYR A 156 -8.70 -19.85 -1.41
N ARG A 157 -7.57 -20.33 -0.89
CA ARG A 157 -7.41 -20.73 0.52
C ARG A 157 -6.68 -19.69 1.35
N VAL A 158 -5.60 -19.13 0.82
CA VAL A 158 -4.71 -18.23 1.55
C VAL A 158 -5.39 -16.90 1.82
N THR A 159 -6.12 -16.35 0.84
CA THR A 159 -6.80 -15.06 0.99
C THR A 159 -7.80 -15.07 2.17
N PRO A 160 -8.75 -16.01 2.26
CA PRO A 160 -9.62 -16.15 3.45
C PRO A 160 -8.86 -16.31 4.76
N ILE A 161 -7.81 -17.15 4.77
CA ILE A 161 -7.00 -17.39 5.98
C ILE A 161 -6.34 -16.10 6.46
N LEU A 162 -5.75 -15.31 5.55
CA LEU A 162 -5.15 -14.03 5.88
C LEU A 162 -6.21 -13.04 6.38
N ILE A 163 -7.41 -13.02 5.80
CA ILE A 163 -8.50 -12.16 6.27
C ILE A 163 -8.90 -12.50 7.69
N LEU A 164 -9.14 -13.79 7.96
CA LEU A 164 -9.50 -14.27 9.29
C LEU A 164 -8.40 -13.98 10.31
N LEU A 165 -7.13 -14.18 9.94
CA LEU A 165 -5.99 -13.87 10.79
C LEU A 165 -5.91 -12.37 11.12
N ASN A 166 -6.08 -11.50 10.13
CA ASN A 166 -6.09 -10.05 10.33
C ASN A 166 -7.25 -9.60 11.23
N ALA A 167 -8.45 -10.13 11.00
CA ALA A 167 -9.62 -9.86 11.83
C ALA A 167 -9.41 -10.33 13.27
N PHE A 168 -8.86 -11.53 13.45
CA PHE A 168 -8.54 -12.09 14.77
C PHE A 168 -7.52 -11.24 15.53
N CYS A 169 -6.39 -10.88 14.88
CA CYS A 169 -5.38 -10.00 15.47
C CYS A 169 -5.97 -8.63 15.87
N TYR A 170 -6.83 -8.06 15.01
CA TYR A 170 -7.50 -6.80 15.31
C TYR A 170 -8.43 -6.89 16.53
N LEU A 171 -9.24 -7.95 16.62
CA LEU A 171 -10.16 -8.16 17.74
C LEU A 171 -9.42 -8.38 19.06
N ILE A 172 -8.34 -9.17 19.05
CA ILE A 172 -7.49 -9.35 20.23
C ILE A 172 -6.92 -8.02 20.68
N LEU A 173 -6.30 -7.27 19.75
CA LEU A 173 -5.66 -6.01 20.09
C LEU A 173 -6.69 -4.98 20.61
N ALA A 174 -7.85 -4.89 19.97
CA ALA A 174 -8.94 -4.03 20.41
C ALA A 174 -9.43 -4.44 21.82
N GLY A 175 -9.56 -5.73 22.09
CA GLY A 175 -9.91 -6.26 23.41
C GLY A 175 -8.87 -5.93 24.47
N LEU A 176 -7.58 -6.11 24.18
CA LEU A 176 -6.48 -5.76 25.09
C LEU A 176 -6.44 -4.27 25.39
N ILE A 177 -6.57 -3.42 24.37
CA ILE A 177 -6.65 -1.96 24.53
C ILE A 177 -7.85 -1.60 25.39
N PHE A 178 -9.02 -2.17 25.11
CA PHE A 178 -10.23 -1.94 25.90
C PHE A 178 -10.04 -2.33 27.37
N LEU A 179 -9.42 -3.48 27.66
CA LEU A 179 -9.14 -3.92 29.03
C LEU A 179 -8.12 -3.02 29.74
N PHE A 180 -7.04 -2.62 29.06
CA PHE A 180 -5.96 -1.83 29.63
C PHE A 180 -6.39 -0.39 29.95
N PHE A 181 -7.33 0.17 29.17
CA PHE A 181 -7.83 1.54 29.34
C PHE A 181 -9.23 1.59 29.97
N ARG A 182 -9.76 0.46 30.45
CA ARG A 182 -11.04 0.40 31.15
C ARG A 182 -10.94 1.19 32.47
N GLY A 183 -11.36 2.46 32.44
CA GLY A 183 -11.33 3.36 33.60
C GLY A 183 -10.52 4.64 33.40
N VAL A 184 -9.81 4.80 32.27
CA VAL A 184 -9.19 6.07 31.92
C VAL A 184 -10.25 7.00 31.33
N THR A 185 -10.65 8.03 32.09
CA THR A 185 -11.68 9.00 31.69
C THR A 185 -11.09 10.31 31.12
N ASP A 186 -9.80 10.55 31.33
CA ASP A 186 -9.12 11.75 30.84
C ASP A 186 -8.68 11.59 29.37
N SER A 187 -9.01 12.58 28.55
CA SER A 187 -8.80 12.53 27.10
C SER A 187 -7.32 12.60 26.70
N LYS A 188 -6.47 13.27 27.50
CA LYS A 188 -5.03 13.37 27.23
C LYS A 188 -4.32 12.04 27.49
N SER A 189 -4.65 11.38 28.59
CA SER A 189 -4.14 10.04 28.91
C SER A 189 -4.64 8.99 27.91
N LEU A 190 -5.87 9.12 27.39
CA LEU A 190 -6.39 8.25 26.32
C LEU A 190 -5.65 8.44 24.97
N MET A 191 -5.25 9.67 24.64
CA MET A 191 -4.45 9.96 23.45
C MET A 191 -3.03 9.39 23.58
N ALA A 192 -2.36 9.62 24.72
CA ALA A 192 -1.02 9.09 24.99
C ALA A 192 -1.01 7.54 25.05
N ALA A 193 -2.09 6.95 25.53
CA ALA A 193 -2.38 5.53 25.48
C ALA A 193 -2.46 4.98 24.04
N GLY A 194 -3.18 5.68 23.16
CA GLY A 194 -3.30 5.34 21.75
C GLY A 194 -1.94 5.33 21.02
N GLU A 195 -1.11 6.35 21.24
CA GLU A 195 0.24 6.41 20.64
C GLU A 195 1.16 5.31 21.17
N ARG A 196 1.12 5.00 22.48
CA ARG A 196 1.87 3.88 23.05
C ARG A 196 1.40 2.52 22.52
N SER A 197 0.09 2.35 22.30
CA SER A 197 -0.48 1.08 21.87
C SER A 197 0.07 0.61 20.51
N GLY A 198 0.42 1.52 19.59
CA GLY A 198 1.08 1.19 18.32
C GLY A 198 2.45 0.52 18.52
N TYR A 199 3.28 1.04 19.41
CA TYR A 199 4.61 0.48 19.68
C TYR A 199 4.55 -0.90 20.35
N PHE A 200 3.58 -1.14 21.24
CA PHE A 200 3.40 -2.43 21.91
C PHE A 200 2.66 -3.48 21.07
N SER A 201 1.95 -3.08 20.01
CA SER A 201 1.10 -3.97 19.21
C SER A 201 1.80 -4.67 18.05
N GLY A 202 3.12 -4.52 17.90
CA GLY A 202 3.87 -5.12 16.80
C GLY A 202 3.94 -4.27 15.54
N ALA A 203 3.74 -2.95 15.65
CA ALA A 203 4.01 -2.02 14.56
C ALA A 203 5.48 -2.06 14.12
N ASN A 204 5.70 -1.78 12.83
CA ASN A 204 7.01 -1.59 12.25
C ASN A 204 7.54 -0.21 12.64
N SER A 205 8.74 -0.13 13.19
CA SER A 205 9.38 1.13 13.58
C SER A 205 10.88 1.01 13.37
N ARG A 206 11.50 2.03 12.78
CA ARG A 206 12.93 2.07 12.51
C ARG A 206 13.74 1.78 13.77
N GLU A 207 13.47 2.50 14.85
CA GLU A 207 14.18 2.36 16.13
C GLU A 207 14.11 0.91 16.65
N LEU A 208 12.91 0.35 16.74
CA LEU A 208 12.72 -0.98 17.33
C LEU A 208 13.30 -2.11 16.47
N VAL A 209 13.19 -2.00 15.13
CA VAL A 209 13.76 -2.99 14.21
C VAL A 209 15.28 -2.97 14.27
N LEU A 210 15.91 -1.78 14.23
CA LEU A 210 17.37 -1.67 14.29
C LEU A 210 17.97 -2.06 15.65
N ASN A 211 17.14 -2.08 16.70
CA ASN A 211 17.46 -2.57 18.05
C ASN A 211 17.12 -4.05 18.26
N GLY A 212 16.92 -4.83 17.19
CA GLY A 212 16.83 -6.30 17.24
C GLY A 212 15.42 -6.87 17.24
N GLN A 213 14.36 -6.05 17.20
CA GLN A 213 12.98 -6.55 17.13
C GLN A 213 12.55 -6.85 15.68
N TYR A 214 13.31 -7.69 14.98
CA TYR A 214 13.14 -7.97 13.55
C TYR A 214 11.79 -8.61 13.18
N TRP A 215 11.16 -9.30 14.14
CA TRP A 215 9.81 -9.86 13.99
C TRP A 215 8.76 -8.80 13.61
N ARG A 216 9.03 -7.52 13.88
CA ARG A 216 8.18 -6.39 13.50
C ARG A 216 8.04 -6.18 12.00
N LEU A 217 8.99 -6.67 11.21
CA LEU A 217 8.90 -6.68 9.73
C LEU A 217 7.81 -7.65 9.23
N ILE A 218 7.32 -8.55 10.09
CA ILE A 218 6.23 -9.48 9.80
C ILE A 218 4.94 -9.05 10.53
N SER A 219 5.02 -8.81 11.83
CA SER A 219 3.81 -8.58 12.65
C SER A 219 3.00 -7.36 12.21
N TYR A 220 3.67 -6.29 11.74
CA TYR A 220 2.99 -5.05 11.37
C TYR A 220 1.94 -5.26 10.28
N GLN A 221 2.14 -6.27 9.43
CA GLN A 221 1.22 -6.63 8.34
C GLN A 221 -0.16 -7.04 8.87
N PHE A 222 -0.24 -7.47 10.14
CA PHE A 222 -1.47 -7.96 10.79
C PHE A 222 -2.09 -6.96 11.77
N VAL A 223 -1.45 -5.81 11.99
CA VAL A 223 -1.89 -4.80 12.97
C VAL A 223 -2.68 -3.71 12.25
N HIS A 224 -3.84 -3.34 12.79
CA HIS A 224 -4.72 -2.34 12.18
C HIS A 224 -5.19 -1.31 13.22
N GLY A 225 -5.04 -0.02 12.89
CA GLY A 225 -5.34 1.07 13.82
C GLY A 225 -6.83 1.47 13.89
N SER A 226 -7.69 0.97 12.99
CA SER A 226 -9.12 1.24 13.01
C SER A 226 -9.91 0.20 12.22
N LYS A 227 -11.22 0.11 12.50
CA LYS A 227 -12.15 -0.77 11.78
C LYS A 227 -12.21 -0.47 10.28
N TYR A 228 -12.12 0.80 9.89
CA TYR A 228 -12.11 1.22 8.49
C TYR A 228 -10.80 0.84 7.80
N HIS A 229 -9.67 1.00 8.49
CA HIS A 229 -8.37 0.58 7.97
C HIS A 229 -8.33 -0.93 7.71
N LEU A 230 -8.84 -1.73 8.66
CA LEU A 230 -8.99 -3.19 8.46
C LEU A 230 -9.92 -3.49 7.28
N PHE A 231 -11.11 -2.88 7.25
CA PHE A 231 -12.09 -3.12 6.19
C PHE A 231 -11.52 -2.88 4.78
N PHE A 232 -10.89 -1.73 4.54
CA PHE A 232 -10.35 -1.41 3.21
C PHE A 232 -9.17 -2.32 2.83
N ASN A 233 -8.30 -2.71 3.78
CA ASN A 233 -7.25 -3.69 3.50
C ASN A 233 -7.83 -5.07 3.16
N MET A 234 -8.83 -5.54 3.92
CA MET A 234 -9.45 -6.83 3.63
C MET A 234 -10.22 -6.81 2.31
N TYR A 235 -10.89 -5.71 1.99
CA TYR A 235 -11.53 -5.51 0.69
C TYR A 235 -10.51 -5.58 -0.47
N ALA A 236 -9.38 -4.87 -0.35
CA ALA A 236 -8.32 -4.93 -1.35
C ALA A 236 -7.68 -6.32 -1.44
N LEU A 237 -7.51 -7.01 -0.31
CA LEU A 237 -6.98 -8.37 -0.24
C LEU A 237 -7.94 -9.38 -0.91
N VAL A 238 -9.24 -9.26 -0.68
CA VAL A 238 -10.28 -10.04 -1.38
C VAL A 238 -10.17 -9.81 -2.89
N TYR A 239 -10.17 -8.54 -3.31
CA TYR A 239 -10.08 -8.16 -4.72
C TYR A 239 -8.87 -8.80 -5.40
N ILE A 240 -7.68 -8.61 -4.85
CA ILE A 240 -6.45 -9.10 -5.48
C ILE A 240 -6.34 -10.62 -5.35
N GLY A 241 -6.70 -11.19 -4.20
CA GLY A 241 -6.67 -12.62 -3.94
C GLY A 241 -7.45 -13.43 -4.97
N LEU A 242 -8.62 -12.92 -5.34
CA LEU A 242 -9.49 -13.52 -6.34
C LEU A 242 -8.86 -13.54 -7.74
N MET A 243 -8.08 -12.52 -8.08
CA MET A 243 -7.41 -12.40 -9.38
C MET A 243 -6.12 -13.22 -9.48
N VAL A 244 -5.34 -13.32 -8.40
CA VAL A 244 -3.98 -13.91 -8.48
C VAL A 244 -3.81 -15.25 -7.77
N GLU A 245 -4.59 -15.58 -6.74
CA GLU A 245 -4.32 -16.79 -5.93
C GLU A 245 -4.45 -18.07 -6.75
N HIS A 246 -5.47 -18.17 -7.62
CA HIS A 246 -5.68 -19.34 -8.44
C HIS A 246 -4.56 -19.56 -9.49
N LYS A 247 -3.87 -18.49 -9.91
CA LYS A 247 -2.72 -18.57 -10.84
C LYS A 247 -1.42 -18.90 -10.12
N LEU A 248 -1.22 -18.33 -8.93
CA LEU A 248 0.00 -18.52 -8.16
C LEU A 248 0.01 -19.86 -7.41
N GLY A 249 -1.16 -20.31 -6.97
CA GLY A 249 -1.33 -21.39 -6.00
C GLY A 249 -0.95 -20.95 -4.58
N ILE A 250 -1.23 -21.83 -3.62
CA ILE A 250 -1.16 -21.55 -2.17
C ILE A 250 0.22 -21.03 -1.76
N TRP A 251 1.29 -21.76 -2.06
CA TRP A 251 2.63 -21.46 -1.56
C TRP A 251 3.23 -20.18 -2.15
N ARG A 252 3.08 -19.97 -3.46
CA ARG A 252 3.60 -18.75 -4.10
C ARG A 252 2.85 -17.52 -3.61
N PHE A 253 1.52 -17.58 -3.53
CA PHE A 253 0.71 -16.48 -3.03
C PHE A 253 1.12 -16.10 -1.61
N PHE A 254 1.22 -17.09 -0.71
CA PHE A 254 1.61 -16.86 0.68
C PHE A 254 3.02 -16.27 0.79
N LEU A 255 4.01 -16.83 0.09
CA LEU A 255 5.39 -16.35 0.12
C LEU A 255 5.50 -14.93 -0.44
N ILE A 256 4.86 -14.64 -1.57
CA ILE A 256 4.89 -13.30 -2.16
C ILE A 256 4.26 -12.29 -1.20
N TYR A 257 3.11 -12.61 -0.60
CA TYR A 257 2.46 -11.72 0.37
C TYR A 257 3.39 -11.38 1.54
N ILE A 258 3.95 -12.39 2.22
CA ILE A 258 4.79 -12.18 3.41
C ILE A 258 6.10 -11.48 3.05
N LEU A 259 6.79 -11.92 2.00
CA LEU A 259 8.08 -11.37 1.59
C LEU A 259 7.95 -9.94 1.04
N SER A 260 6.89 -9.64 0.29
CA SER A 260 6.61 -8.26 -0.14
C SER A 260 6.29 -7.34 1.04
N GLY A 261 5.58 -7.85 2.05
CA GLY A 261 5.39 -7.12 3.30
C GLY A 261 6.72 -6.85 4.02
N ILE A 262 7.62 -7.83 4.12
CA ILE A 262 8.95 -7.60 4.69
C ILE A 262 9.70 -6.51 3.91
N CYS A 263 9.73 -6.58 2.58
CA CYS A 263 10.37 -5.57 1.73
C CYS A 263 9.73 -4.18 1.90
N ALA A 264 8.40 -4.09 2.00
CA ALA A 264 7.70 -2.85 2.28
C ALA A 264 8.08 -2.27 3.66
N GLY A 265 8.17 -3.12 4.68
CA GLY A 265 8.65 -2.75 6.02
C GLY A 265 10.09 -2.24 6.03
N LEU A 266 10.98 -2.88 5.26
CA LEU A 266 12.37 -2.46 5.11
C LEU A 266 12.49 -1.09 4.43
N ILE A 267 11.73 -0.85 3.35
CA ILE A 267 11.75 0.43 2.65
C ILE A 267 11.16 1.54 3.52
N SER A 268 10.12 1.24 4.31
CA SER A 268 9.55 2.16 5.30
C SER A 268 10.59 2.61 6.35
N ILE A 269 11.36 1.69 6.94
CA ILE A 269 12.36 2.06 7.96
C ILE A 269 13.55 2.83 7.38
N VAL A 270 13.86 2.65 6.10
CA VAL A 270 14.91 3.43 5.41
C VAL A 270 14.43 4.85 5.16
N TYR A 271 13.18 5.00 4.70
CA TYR A 271 12.62 6.29 4.30
C TYR A 271 12.19 7.16 5.49
N HIS A 272 11.65 6.57 6.55
CA HIS A 272 11.14 7.31 7.71
C HIS A 272 12.12 7.24 8.89
N ASP A 273 12.53 8.41 9.39
CA ASP A 273 13.45 8.52 10.52
C ASP A 273 12.81 8.24 11.88
N SER A 274 11.49 8.37 11.97
CA SER A 274 10.74 8.21 13.22
C SER A 274 9.30 7.78 12.98
N GLY A 275 8.63 7.34 14.03
CA GLY A 275 7.24 6.89 13.99
C GLY A 275 7.10 5.38 13.79
N TYR A 276 5.88 4.97 13.44
CA TYR A 276 5.53 3.58 13.26
C TYR A 276 4.57 3.38 12.08
N MET A 277 4.64 2.20 11.46
CA MET A 277 3.77 1.74 10.39
C MET A 277 3.02 0.47 10.83
N ILE A 278 1.75 0.41 10.50
CA ILE A 278 0.88 -0.77 10.70
C ILE A 278 0.03 -0.99 9.44
N GLY A 279 -0.38 -2.23 9.21
CA GLY A 279 -1.37 -2.59 8.21
C GLY A 279 -0.82 -3.48 7.09
N ALA A 280 -1.73 -4.28 6.53
CA ALA A 280 -1.44 -5.22 5.45
C ALA A 280 -1.15 -4.55 4.10
N SER A 281 -1.34 -3.23 3.96
CA SER A 281 -1.35 -2.54 2.67
C SER A 281 -0.06 -2.69 1.87
N GLY A 282 1.11 -2.76 2.53
CA GLY A 282 2.38 -3.01 1.85
C GLY A 282 2.44 -4.40 1.18
N ALA A 283 2.00 -5.44 1.89
CA ALA A 283 1.90 -6.79 1.35
C ALA A 283 0.84 -6.89 0.24
N ILE A 284 -0.31 -6.21 0.41
CA ILE A 284 -1.36 -6.13 -0.61
C ILE A 284 -0.86 -5.42 -1.89
N MET A 285 -0.11 -4.33 -1.75
CA MET A 285 0.57 -3.68 -2.89
C MET A 285 1.56 -4.63 -3.58
N GLY A 286 2.23 -5.50 -2.82
CA GLY A 286 3.01 -6.60 -3.37
C GLY A 286 2.18 -7.57 -4.22
N MET A 287 0.98 -7.93 -3.77
CA MET A 287 0.08 -8.77 -4.58
C MET A 287 -0.42 -8.06 -5.84
N PHE A 288 -0.58 -6.74 -5.83
CA PHE A 288 -0.82 -5.97 -7.05
C PHE A 288 0.39 -6.01 -7.99
N GLY A 289 1.61 -5.92 -7.46
CA GLY A 289 2.85 -6.10 -8.23
C GLY A 289 2.95 -7.49 -8.85
N ALA A 290 2.57 -8.51 -8.09
CA ALA A 290 2.48 -9.88 -8.55
C ALA A 290 1.48 -10.04 -9.71
N PHE A 291 0.33 -9.37 -9.60
CA PHE A 291 -0.67 -9.40 -10.65
C PHE A 291 -0.16 -8.78 -11.95
N ILE A 292 0.52 -7.63 -11.87
CA ILE A 292 1.16 -6.99 -13.03
C ILE A 292 2.20 -7.93 -13.65
N ALA A 293 3.02 -8.61 -12.85
CA ALA A 293 3.99 -9.58 -13.37
C ALA A 293 3.33 -10.75 -14.12
N LEU A 294 2.19 -11.25 -13.63
CA LEU A 294 1.42 -12.31 -14.30
C LEU A 294 0.79 -11.85 -15.61
N LEU A 295 0.24 -10.62 -15.63
CA LEU A 295 -0.31 -10.00 -16.83
C LEU A 295 0.76 -9.86 -17.92
N LEU A 296 1.97 -9.41 -17.56
CA LEU A 296 3.10 -9.33 -18.51
C LEU A 296 3.67 -10.70 -18.92
N SER A 297 3.47 -11.73 -18.10
CA SER A 297 3.91 -13.10 -18.38
C SER A 297 2.92 -13.90 -19.26
N ARG A 298 1.90 -13.25 -19.82
CA ARG A 298 0.82 -13.88 -20.62
C ARG A 298 0.11 -15.02 -19.88
N ALA A 299 -0.04 -14.90 -18.55
CA ALA A 299 -0.78 -15.87 -17.75
C ALA A 299 -2.31 -15.79 -17.94
N PHE A 300 -2.77 -14.78 -18.67
CA PHE A 300 -4.15 -14.47 -19.01
C PHE A 300 -4.32 -14.29 -20.51
N GLU A 301 -5.57 -14.36 -20.98
CA GLU A 301 -5.92 -14.10 -22.37
C GLU A 301 -5.54 -12.66 -22.79
N ARG A 302 -5.12 -12.47 -24.04
CA ARG A 302 -4.47 -11.24 -24.52
C ARG A 302 -5.39 -10.02 -24.45
N ASN A 303 -6.66 -10.17 -24.81
CA ASN A 303 -7.64 -9.09 -24.78
C ASN A 303 -8.07 -8.75 -23.35
N ALA A 304 -8.27 -9.76 -22.50
CA ALA A 304 -8.51 -9.56 -21.07
C ALA A 304 -7.32 -8.89 -20.34
N THR A 305 -6.09 -9.19 -20.75
CA THR A 305 -4.86 -8.66 -20.12
C THR A 305 -4.81 -7.13 -20.14
N LYS A 306 -5.19 -6.49 -21.25
CA LYS A 306 -5.18 -5.02 -21.37
C LYS A 306 -6.16 -4.37 -20.39
N ALA A 307 -7.39 -4.88 -20.34
CA ALA A 307 -8.42 -4.39 -19.42
C ALA A 307 -8.00 -4.55 -17.95
N LEU A 308 -7.51 -5.75 -17.59
CA LEU A 308 -7.04 -6.04 -16.24
C LEU A 308 -5.85 -5.18 -15.84
N LEU A 309 -4.89 -4.94 -16.74
CA LEU A 309 -3.74 -4.07 -16.49
C LEU A 309 -4.17 -2.62 -16.23
N ILE A 310 -5.03 -2.06 -17.08
CA ILE A 310 -5.52 -0.69 -16.92
C ILE A 310 -6.25 -0.54 -15.58
N SER A 311 -7.16 -1.48 -15.27
CA SER A 311 -7.89 -1.46 -13.99
C SER A 311 -6.96 -1.55 -12.78
N THR A 312 -5.94 -2.40 -12.86
CA THR A 312 -4.94 -2.57 -11.80
C THR A 312 -4.12 -1.31 -11.60
N LEU A 313 -3.66 -0.67 -12.68
CA LEU A 313 -2.89 0.57 -12.62
C LEU A 313 -3.71 1.72 -12.02
N ILE A 314 -5.01 1.80 -12.33
CA ILE A 314 -5.90 2.80 -11.72
C ILE A 314 -6.04 2.57 -10.21
N VAL A 315 -6.26 1.32 -9.77
CA VAL A 315 -6.34 0.99 -8.34
C VAL A 315 -5.03 1.32 -7.62
N VAL A 316 -3.89 0.93 -8.19
CA VAL A 316 -2.56 1.27 -7.67
C VAL A 316 -2.36 2.77 -7.57
N ALA A 317 -2.75 3.53 -8.60
CA ALA A 317 -2.65 4.99 -8.62
C ALA A 317 -3.52 5.63 -7.54
N ILE A 318 -4.74 5.13 -7.29
CA ILE A 318 -5.61 5.60 -6.20
C ILE A 318 -4.98 5.28 -4.83
N MET A 319 -4.44 4.07 -4.64
CA MET A 319 -3.84 3.66 -3.37
C MET A 319 -2.62 4.52 -3.01
N VAL A 320 -1.73 4.78 -3.97
CA VAL A 320 -0.57 5.66 -3.80
C VAL A 320 -0.98 7.14 -3.73
N GLY A 321 -1.98 7.54 -4.52
CA GLY A 321 -2.58 8.88 -4.53
C GLY A 321 -3.08 9.29 -3.14
N ASN A 322 -3.75 8.37 -2.44
CA ASN A 322 -4.22 8.59 -1.08
C ASN A 322 -3.10 8.93 -0.09
N GLY A 323 -1.86 8.46 -0.32
CA GLY A 323 -0.73 8.81 0.54
C GLY A 323 -0.13 10.19 0.32
N PHE A 324 -0.41 10.83 -0.82
CA PHE A 324 -0.11 12.26 -0.97
C PHE A 324 -1.12 13.14 -0.22
N LEU A 325 -2.35 12.66 -0.02
CA LEU A 325 -3.42 13.37 0.68
C LEU A 325 -3.44 13.11 2.20
N SER A 326 -2.83 12.02 2.66
CA SER A 326 -2.87 11.60 4.06
C SER A 326 -1.49 11.28 4.62
N LYS A 327 -1.08 12.02 5.66
CA LYS A 327 0.15 11.73 6.42
C LYS A 327 0.15 10.38 7.16
N ARG A 328 -0.97 9.65 7.15
CA ARG A 328 -1.11 8.34 7.80
C ARG A 328 -0.84 7.16 6.87
N VAL A 329 -0.60 7.41 5.59
CA VAL A 329 -0.35 6.38 4.58
C VAL A 329 1.12 6.41 4.18
N ASP A 330 1.76 5.26 4.22
CA ASP A 330 3.18 5.12 3.89
C ASP A 330 3.36 4.74 2.41
N ASN A 331 3.58 5.75 1.56
CA ASN A 331 3.83 5.54 0.14
C ASN A 331 5.15 4.83 -0.15
N ALA A 332 6.16 4.98 0.71
CA ALA A 332 7.43 4.26 0.55
C ALA A 332 7.18 2.74 0.71
N ALA A 333 6.39 2.35 1.70
CA ALA A 333 5.98 0.96 1.88
C ALA A 333 5.11 0.44 0.71
N HIS A 334 4.19 1.25 0.17
CA HIS A 334 3.37 0.85 -0.98
C HIS A 334 4.20 0.61 -2.24
N VAL A 335 5.11 1.53 -2.57
CA VAL A 335 6.01 1.40 -3.72
C VAL A 335 6.95 0.20 -3.52
N GLY A 336 7.49 0.05 -2.31
CA GLY A 336 8.36 -1.07 -1.96
C GLY A 336 7.67 -2.43 -2.06
N GLY A 337 6.43 -2.52 -1.58
CA GLY A 337 5.58 -3.68 -1.75
C GLY A 337 5.36 -3.99 -3.23
N LEU A 338 4.88 -3.01 -4.01
CA LEU A 338 4.60 -3.16 -5.44
C LEU A 338 5.80 -3.70 -6.24
N ILE A 339 6.97 -3.07 -6.09
CA ILE A 339 8.19 -3.46 -6.80
C ILE A 339 8.64 -4.86 -6.37
N SER A 340 8.70 -5.13 -5.06
CA SER A 340 9.13 -6.43 -4.56
C SER A 340 8.19 -7.55 -5.02
N GLY A 341 6.88 -7.35 -4.97
CA GLY A 341 5.90 -8.36 -5.40
C GLY A 341 6.00 -8.68 -6.90
N PHE A 342 6.27 -7.67 -7.73
CA PHE A 342 6.57 -7.87 -9.14
C PHE A 342 7.81 -8.75 -9.36
N VAL A 343 8.93 -8.38 -8.71
CA VAL A 343 10.21 -9.11 -8.84
C VAL A 343 10.10 -10.53 -8.30
N LEU A 344 9.54 -10.71 -7.10
CA LEU A 344 9.35 -12.02 -6.46
C LEU A 344 8.50 -12.94 -7.32
N THR A 345 7.42 -12.41 -7.92
CA THR A 345 6.57 -13.18 -8.81
C THR A 345 7.30 -13.61 -10.06
N TYR A 346 8.08 -12.72 -10.68
CA TYR A 346 8.87 -13.06 -11.84
C TYR A 346 9.85 -14.20 -11.54
N LEU A 347 10.56 -14.14 -10.41
CA LEU A 347 11.50 -15.19 -9.96
C LEU A 347 10.81 -16.53 -9.67
N LEU A 348 9.62 -16.51 -9.06
CA LEU A 348 8.93 -17.72 -8.60
C LEU A 348 7.99 -18.36 -9.62
N TYR A 349 7.48 -17.58 -10.57
CA TYR A 349 6.51 -18.00 -11.57
C TYR A 349 7.15 -18.33 -12.92
N ASN A 350 8.14 -17.55 -13.37
CA ASN A 350 8.71 -17.72 -14.70
C ASN A 350 9.77 -18.82 -14.72
N GLU A 351 9.36 -20.03 -15.10
CA GLU A 351 10.26 -21.19 -15.15
C GLU A 351 11.38 -21.05 -16.17
N LYS A 352 11.22 -20.19 -17.19
CA LYS A 352 12.24 -19.95 -18.23
C LYS A 352 13.45 -19.16 -17.72
N LEU A 353 13.34 -18.47 -16.58
CA LEU A 353 14.50 -17.80 -15.96
C LEU A 353 15.52 -18.79 -15.42
N TRP A 354 15.06 -19.99 -15.12
CA TRP A 354 15.89 -21.04 -14.53
C TRP A 354 16.38 -21.94 -15.66
N ARG A 355 17.63 -21.70 -16.12
CA ARG A 355 18.29 -22.53 -17.16
C ARG A 355 18.28 -24.03 -16.82
N TRP A 356 18.36 -24.33 -15.54
CA TRP A 356 18.30 -25.69 -15.00
C TRP A 356 16.90 -25.94 -14.43
N LYS A 357 16.39 -27.18 -14.56
CA LYS A 357 15.15 -27.60 -13.90
C LYS A 357 15.36 -27.68 -12.39
N ILE A 358 15.36 -26.52 -11.73
CA ILE A 358 15.42 -26.41 -10.27
C ILE A 358 14.04 -26.73 -9.71
N GLU A 359 13.99 -27.59 -8.69
CA GLU A 359 12.77 -27.91 -7.97
C GLU A 359 12.14 -26.68 -7.32
N LYS A 360 10.80 -26.66 -7.22
CA LYS A 360 10.04 -25.52 -6.69
C LYS A 360 10.49 -25.12 -5.28
N VAL A 361 10.80 -26.10 -4.43
CA VAL A 361 11.25 -25.87 -3.04
C VAL A 361 12.57 -25.10 -2.99
N LEU A 362 13.53 -25.46 -3.83
CA LEU A 362 14.82 -24.76 -3.91
C LEU A 362 14.65 -23.32 -4.39
N ARG A 363 13.71 -23.06 -5.32
CA ARG A 363 13.39 -21.69 -5.74
C ARG A 363 12.77 -20.87 -4.61
N TYR A 364 11.89 -21.46 -3.81
CA TYR A 364 11.33 -20.82 -2.62
C TYR A 364 12.43 -20.48 -1.62
N GLY A 365 13.31 -21.45 -1.32
CA GLY A 365 14.46 -21.25 -0.44
C GLY A 365 15.38 -20.13 -0.94
N PHE A 366 15.76 -20.14 -2.22
CA PHE A 366 16.62 -19.12 -2.81
C PHE A 366 16.02 -17.71 -2.67
N VAL A 367 14.74 -17.54 -3.02
CA VAL A 367 14.08 -16.23 -2.94
C VAL A 367 13.93 -15.76 -1.49
N SER A 368 13.61 -16.66 -0.55
CA SER A 368 13.57 -16.33 0.87
C SER A 368 14.93 -15.91 1.40
N VAL A 369 16.01 -16.63 1.05
CA VAL A 369 17.38 -16.27 1.43
C VAL A 369 17.78 -14.92 0.84
N LEU A 370 17.42 -14.63 -0.41
CA LEU A 370 17.69 -13.33 -1.03
C LEU A 370 17.04 -12.18 -0.25
N VAL A 371 15.78 -12.34 0.18
CA VAL A 371 15.09 -11.33 0.99
C VAL A 371 15.71 -11.20 2.38
N ILE A 372 16.15 -12.31 2.99
CA ILE A 372 16.84 -12.28 4.29
C ILE A 372 18.19 -11.55 4.19
N LEU A 373 18.97 -11.80 3.13
CA LEU A 373 20.23 -11.11 2.89
C LEU A 373 20.00 -9.61 2.64
N LEU A 374 18.99 -9.27 1.85
CA LEU A 374 18.58 -7.87 1.64
C LEU A 374 18.19 -7.21 2.97
N ALA A 375 17.40 -7.89 3.80
CA ALA A 375 17.01 -7.40 5.12
C ALA A 375 18.24 -7.16 6.00
N GLY A 376 19.17 -8.11 6.03
CA GLY A 376 20.43 -8.00 6.78
C GLY A 376 21.28 -6.81 6.31
N LEU A 377 21.42 -6.61 5.00
CA LEU A 377 22.13 -5.46 4.44
C LEU A 377 21.45 -4.13 4.81
N VAL A 378 20.13 -4.03 4.64
CA VAL A 378 19.37 -2.83 4.99
C VAL A 378 19.54 -2.52 6.48
N ILE A 379 19.37 -3.50 7.36
CA ILE A 379 19.52 -3.31 8.81
C ILE A 379 20.95 -2.90 9.18
N GLN A 380 21.96 -3.48 8.54
CA GLN A 380 23.36 -3.20 8.81
C GLN A 380 23.77 -1.77 8.41
N PHE A 381 23.29 -1.30 7.25
CA PHE A 381 23.69 -0.01 6.68
C PHE A 381 22.74 1.15 7.02
N THR A 382 21.57 0.88 7.59
CA THR A 382 20.64 1.93 8.02
C THR A 382 21.12 2.58 9.32
N PRO A 383 21.38 3.91 9.36
CA PRO A 383 21.86 4.59 10.56
C PRO A 383 20.88 4.48 11.74
N ARG A 384 21.41 4.19 12.93
CA ARG A 384 20.65 4.17 14.19
C ARG A 384 20.54 5.60 14.73
N ILE A 385 19.39 6.24 14.49
CA ILE A 385 19.15 7.62 14.92
C ILE A 385 18.88 7.63 16.43
N GLN A 386 19.69 8.38 17.18
CA GLN A 386 19.66 8.45 18.64
C GLN A 386 18.71 9.57 19.12
N THR A 387 17.45 9.47 18.70
CA THR A 387 16.44 10.50 18.99
C THR A 387 16.13 10.59 20.48
N LYS A 388 16.11 9.46 21.19
CA LYS A 388 15.77 9.43 22.62
C LYS A 388 16.84 10.15 23.46
N GLU A 389 18.10 9.82 23.21
CA GLU A 389 19.27 10.43 23.85
C GLU A 389 19.31 11.94 23.56
N PHE A 390 19.03 12.33 22.31
CA PHE A 390 18.93 13.74 21.95
C PHE A 390 17.82 14.47 22.73
N LEU A 391 16.63 13.89 22.85
CA LEU A 391 15.52 14.50 23.58
C LEU A 391 15.81 14.63 25.09
N GLU A 392 16.52 13.66 25.67
CA GLU A 392 16.96 13.71 27.06
C GLU A 392 17.97 14.85 27.28
N LEU A 393 18.96 14.98 26.40
CA LEU A 393 19.92 16.10 26.42
C LEU A 393 19.22 17.45 26.14
N GLU A 394 18.27 17.51 25.21
CA GLU A 394 17.50 18.72 24.88
C GLU A 394 16.70 19.17 26.09
N LYS A 395 16.11 18.24 26.85
CA LYS A 395 15.42 18.54 28.10
C LYS A 395 16.35 19.17 29.14
N VAL A 396 17.55 18.63 29.33
CA VAL A 396 18.55 19.21 30.25
C VAL A 396 18.96 20.61 29.78
N TYR A 397 19.21 20.80 28.49
CA TYR A 397 19.53 22.10 27.91
C TYR A 397 18.44 23.15 28.21
N GLN A 398 17.17 22.78 28.05
CA GLN A 398 16.02 23.68 28.30
C GLN A 398 15.83 23.98 29.80
N GLN A 399 16.09 23.00 30.68
CA GLN A 399 16.06 23.22 32.13
C GLN A 399 17.12 24.23 32.57
N ASN A 400 18.34 24.07 32.05
CA ASN A 400 19.45 25.00 32.27
C ASN A 400 19.10 26.39 31.73
N TRP A 401 18.55 26.49 30.53
CA TRP A 401 18.07 27.75 29.96
C TRP A 401 17.03 28.43 30.86
N ALA A 402 16.06 27.69 31.38
CA ALA A 402 15.07 28.23 32.31
C ALA A 402 15.71 28.72 33.62
N GLU A 403 16.76 28.04 34.11
CA GLU A 403 17.54 28.50 35.25
C GLU A 403 18.29 29.82 34.98
N TYR A 404 18.82 30.02 33.76
CA TYR A 404 19.42 31.29 33.35
C TYR A 404 18.45 32.46 33.39
N GLY A 405 17.17 32.23 33.03
CA GLY A 405 16.11 33.24 33.12
C GLY A 405 15.92 33.84 34.52
N LYS A 406 16.42 33.18 35.58
CA LYS A 406 16.39 33.70 36.97
C LYS A 406 17.24 34.96 37.15
N ILE A 407 18.22 35.21 36.29
CA ILE A 407 19.02 36.45 36.32
C ILE A 407 18.15 37.68 36.05
N TYR A 408 17.11 37.55 35.22
CA TYR A 408 16.25 38.66 34.79
C TYR A 408 14.96 38.81 35.61
N THR A 409 14.66 37.88 36.51
CA THR A 409 13.36 37.79 37.21
C THR A 409 13.45 38.02 38.72
N ARG A 410 14.64 38.33 39.27
CA ARG A 410 14.85 38.59 40.71
C ARG A 410 14.75 40.08 41.09
N PRO A 411 14.53 40.41 42.38
CA PRO A 411 14.28 41.78 42.85
C PRO A 411 15.44 42.74 42.55
N TYR A 412 15.12 43.99 42.19
CA TYR A 412 16.08 45.03 41.81
C TYR A 412 17.06 45.45 42.93
N ASN A 413 16.82 45.05 44.18
CA ASN A 413 17.50 45.53 45.39
C ASN A 413 18.70 44.68 45.84
N LEU A 414 19.21 43.76 45.00
CA LEU A 414 20.38 42.96 45.35
C LEU A 414 21.65 43.82 45.43
N SER A 415 22.47 43.54 46.45
CA SER A 415 23.83 44.07 46.56
C SER A 415 24.70 43.61 45.38
N ARG A 416 25.84 44.27 45.19
CA ARG A 416 26.76 43.97 44.09
C ARG A 416 27.31 42.55 44.21
N GLU A 417 27.67 42.13 45.42
CA GLU A 417 28.18 40.80 45.74
C GLU A 417 27.12 39.73 45.43
N GLU A 418 25.86 39.97 45.80
CA GLU A 418 24.75 39.06 45.49
C GLU A 418 24.48 38.96 43.98
N LYS A 419 24.66 40.05 43.23
CA LYS A 419 24.55 40.05 41.75
C LYS A 419 25.67 39.25 41.10
N ILE A 420 26.90 39.38 41.59
CA ILE A 420 28.05 38.59 41.12
C ILE A 420 27.80 37.11 41.36
N GLN A 421 27.42 36.72 42.58
CA GLN A 421 27.08 35.33 42.91
C GLN A 421 25.93 34.78 42.06
N LEU A 422 24.92 35.60 41.77
CA LEU A 422 23.82 35.24 40.89
C LEU A 422 24.31 34.97 39.46
N ILE A 423 25.18 35.81 38.92
CA ILE A 423 25.74 35.66 37.57
C ILE A 423 26.65 34.42 37.48
N GLU A 424 27.45 34.14 38.50
CA GLU A 424 28.27 32.92 38.55
C GLU A 424 27.41 31.66 38.57
N LYS A 425 26.43 31.61 39.48
CA LYS A 425 25.61 30.42 39.73
C LYS A 425 24.58 30.16 38.63
N ASN A 426 23.89 31.20 38.17
CA ASN A 426 22.78 31.11 37.23
C ASN A 426 23.17 31.50 35.80
N GLY A 427 24.35 32.06 35.59
CA GLY A 427 24.87 32.44 34.27
C GLY A 427 26.02 31.54 33.86
N ILE A 428 27.21 31.77 34.42
CA ILE A 428 28.46 31.15 33.97
C ILE A 428 28.37 29.64 34.08
N ARG A 429 27.94 29.14 35.24
CA ARG A 429 27.76 27.69 35.49
C ARG A 429 26.78 27.06 34.50
N VAL A 430 25.61 27.68 34.33
CA VAL A 430 24.54 27.19 33.45
C VAL A 430 25.00 27.09 31.99
N TRP A 431 25.68 28.10 31.48
CA TRP A 431 26.16 28.08 30.10
C TRP A 431 27.35 27.16 29.89
N ARG A 432 28.19 26.96 30.91
CA ARG A 432 29.22 25.91 30.91
C ARG A 432 28.63 24.51 30.88
N GLU A 433 27.60 24.25 31.68
CA GLU A 433 26.85 22.99 31.67
C GLU A 433 26.20 22.78 30.29
N ASN A 434 25.53 23.79 29.72
CA ASN A 434 24.96 23.70 28.37
C ASN A 434 26.00 23.51 27.26
N ALA A 435 27.20 24.07 27.39
CA ALA A 435 28.31 23.78 26.47
C ALA A 435 28.69 22.30 26.51
N SER A 436 28.70 21.68 27.69
CA SER A 436 28.93 20.23 27.81
C SER A 436 27.79 19.43 27.19
N VAL A 437 26.53 19.83 27.44
CA VAL A 437 25.35 19.16 26.88
C VAL A 437 25.36 19.19 25.35
N VAL A 438 25.66 20.34 24.75
CA VAL A 438 25.75 20.47 23.28
C VAL A 438 26.88 19.61 22.72
N LYS A 439 28.05 19.55 23.37
CA LYS A 439 29.14 18.65 22.97
C LYS A 439 28.73 17.18 22.99
N GLU A 440 27.89 16.76 23.94
CA GLU A 440 27.34 15.40 23.95
C GLU A 440 26.31 15.21 22.83
N MET A 441 25.47 16.22 22.53
CA MET A 441 24.54 16.16 21.40
C MET A 441 25.25 16.04 20.05
N GLU A 442 26.39 16.71 19.86
CA GLU A 442 27.19 16.68 18.62
C GLU A 442 27.79 15.30 18.33
N LYS A 443 27.93 14.43 19.34
CA LYS A 443 28.41 13.05 19.18
C LYS A 443 27.31 12.09 18.72
N LEU A 444 26.04 12.48 18.80
CA LEU A 444 24.92 11.61 18.47
C LEU A 444 24.72 11.50 16.96
N THR A 445 24.28 10.32 16.52
CA THR A 445 23.78 10.15 15.15
C THR A 445 22.35 10.68 15.07
N LEU A 446 22.14 11.81 14.39
CA LEU A 446 20.89 12.56 14.38
C LEU A 446 20.38 12.83 12.96
N THR A 447 19.09 13.14 12.84
CA THR A 447 18.49 13.65 11.59
C THR A 447 19.02 15.05 11.27
N ASP A 448 18.93 15.47 10.00
CA ASP A 448 19.31 16.83 9.59
C ASP A 448 18.59 17.92 10.40
N LYS A 449 17.31 17.68 10.71
CA LYS A 449 16.49 18.58 11.52
C LYS A 449 16.99 18.67 12.97
N GLN A 450 17.34 17.55 13.58
CA GLN A 450 17.91 17.53 14.93
C GLN A 450 19.32 18.17 14.93
N MET A 451 20.16 17.87 13.94
CA MET A 451 21.47 18.50 13.79
C MET A 451 21.36 20.03 13.61
N ALA A 452 20.34 20.51 12.88
CA ALA A 452 20.08 21.95 12.79
C ALA A 452 19.78 22.58 14.16
N LYS A 453 18.99 21.90 15.01
CA LYS A 453 18.77 22.33 16.40
C LYS A 453 20.05 22.32 17.22
N VAL A 454 20.88 21.27 17.10
CA VAL A 454 22.19 21.20 17.80
C VAL A 454 23.05 22.39 17.40
N ARG A 455 23.15 22.72 16.10
CA ARG A 455 23.88 23.90 15.61
C ARG A 455 23.33 25.21 16.16
N PHE A 456 22.00 25.34 16.25
CA PHE A 456 21.36 26.48 16.90
C PHE A 456 21.74 26.58 18.38
N HIS A 457 21.66 25.47 19.13
CA HIS A 457 22.04 25.42 20.54
C HIS A 457 23.53 25.75 20.75
N ALA A 458 24.42 25.27 19.87
CA ALA A 458 25.85 25.58 19.91
C ALA A 458 26.11 27.09 19.79
N LYS A 459 25.52 27.75 18.79
CA LYS A 459 25.65 29.21 18.62
C LYS A 459 25.03 29.99 19.78
N MET A 460 23.89 29.53 20.31
CA MET A 460 23.27 30.14 21.48
C MET A 460 24.18 30.08 22.71
N VAL A 461 24.81 28.93 22.96
CA VAL A 461 25.79 28.76 24.05
C VAL A 461 26.99 29.68 23.84
N GLU A 462 27.53 29.77 22.63
CA GLU A 462 28.67 30.63 22.30
C GLU A 462 28.37 32.09 22.65
N TYR A 463 27.28 32.66 22.12
CA TYR A 463 26.94 34.06 22.35
C TYR A 463 26.56 34.34 23.81
N GLN A 464 25.79 33.46 24.45
CA GLN A 464 25.36 33.68 25.82
C GLN A 464 26.51 33.53 26.82
N THR A 465 27.47 32.62 26.56
CA THR A 465 28.68 32.52 27.39
C THR A 465 29.48 33.82 27.33
N GLN A 466 29.59 34.45 26.16
CA GLN A 466 30.25 35.75 26.02
C GLN A 466 29.47 36.86 26.74
N VAL A 467 28.15 36.95 26.54
CA VAL A 467 27.29 37.94 27.22
C VAL A 467 27.43 37.84 28.73
N VAL A 468 27.33 36.63 29.28
CA VAL A 468 27.42 36.41 30.73
C VAL A 468 28.81 36.69 31.27
N SER A 469 29.86 36.38 30.51
CA SER A 469 31.26 36.71 30.89
C SER A 469 31.48 38.22 30.92
N LEU A 470 30.96 38.96 29.94
CA LEU A 470 31.01 40.42 29.91
C LEU A 470 30.16 41.04 31.03
N LEU A 471 28.99 40.48 31.30
CA LEU A 471 28.13 40.90 32.41
C LEU A 471 28.84 40.72 33.74
N TYR A 472 29.48 39.56 33.96
CA TYR A 472 30.30 39.30 35.14
C TYR A 472 31.41 40.34 35.28
N LYS A 473 32.18 40.61 34.21
CA LYS A 473 33.24 41.63 34.21
C LYS A 473 32.72 43.04 34.49
N GLU A 474 31.58 43.44 33.93
CA GLU A 474 30.93 44.74 34.22
C GLU A 474 30.66 44.90 35.72
N TYR A 475 30.11 43.87 36.37
CA TYR A 475 29.85 43.92 37.81
C TYR A 475 31.13 43.84 38.64
N THR A 476 32.11 42.99 38.30
CA THR A 476 33.36 42.85 39.07
C THR A 476 34.32 44.03 38.95
N GLU A 477 34.34 44.71 37.79
CA GLU A 477 35.19 45.87 37.54
C GLU A 477 34.47 47.21 37.75
N ASP A 478 33.16 47.17 38.05
CA ASP A 478 32.29 48.34 38.23
C ASP A 478 32.38 49.34 37.06
N THR A 479 32.28 48.82 35.83
CA THR A 479 32.51 49.58 34.59
C THR A 479 31.44 49.31 33.55
N LYS A 480 31.06 50.35 32.79
CA LYS A 480 30.07 50.25 31.71
C LYS A 480 30.67 49.96 30.33
N LYS A 481 31.99 49.73 30.24
CA LYS A 481 32.70 49.61 28.96
C LYS A 481 32.24 48.43 28.08
N TYR A 482 31.66 47.38 28.67
CA TYR A 482 31.24 46.17 27.97
C TYR A 482 29.83 46.23 27.38
N ARG A 483 29.05 47.30 27.66
CA ARG A 483 27.63 47.38 27.24
C ARG A 483 27.43 47.39 25.74
N LEU A 484 28.32 48.04 25.00
CA LEU A 484 28.23 48.11 23.53
C LEU A 484 28.44 46.73 22.91
N GLU A 485 29.43 45.99 23.40
CA GLU A 485 29.74 44.62 22.96
C GLU A 485 28.60 43.65 23.31
N MET A 486 28.08 43.71 24.56
CA MET A 486 26.91 42.92 24.96
C MET A 486 25.68 43.23 24.08
N LYS A 487 25.45 44.49 23.71
CA LYS A 487 24.35 44.86 22.80
C LYS A 487 24.54 44.26 21.40
N GLY A 488 25.77 44.21 20.90
CA GLY A 488 26.12 43.54 19.65
C GLY A 488 25.81 42.03 19.69
N LEU A 489 26.24 41.35 20.76
CA LEU A 489 25.94 39.92 20.97
C LEU A 489 24.44 39.65 21.12
N MET A 490 23.72 40.51 21.84
CA MET A 490 22.26 40.40 21.96
C MET A 490 21.55 40.56 20.62
N ARG A 491 22.07 41.40 19.72
CA ARG A 491 21.56 41.51 18.35
C ARG A 491 21.78 40.21 17.57
N GLN A 492 22.97 39.61 17.64
CA GLN A 492 23.26 38.32 17.01
C GLN A 492 22.36 37.20 17.55
N ILE A 493 22.11 37.18 18.86
CA ILE A 493 21.17 36.23 19.49
C ILE A 493 19.75 36.42 18.95
N ASN A 494 19.29 37.66 18.80
CA ASN A 494 17.94 37.94 18.27
C ASN A 494 17.83 37.57 16.79
N GLU A 495 18.86 37.85 15.99
CA GLU A 495 18.92 37.45 14.58
C GLU A 495 18.90 35.92 14.45
N LEU A 496 19.65 35.21 15.30
CA LEU A 496 19.67 33.75 15.32
C LEU A 496 18.31 33.14 15.69
N ARG A 497 17.53 33.78 16.56
CA ARG A 497 16.17 33.32 16.93
C ARG A 497 15.13 33.51 15.83
N MET A 498 15.40 34.37 14.85
CA MET A 498 14.50 34.67 13.73
C MET A 498 14.74 33.76 12.52
N GLN A 499 15.86 33.03 12.49
CA GLN A 499 16.20 32.00 11.51
C GLN A 499 15.62 30.66 11.93
#